data_AF-A0A9E0UVV9-F1
#
_entry.id   AF-A0A9E0UVV9-F1
#
_cell.length_a   1.000
_cell.length_b   1.000
_cell.length_c   1.000
_cell.angle_alpha   90.00
_cell.angle_beta   90.00
_cell.angle_gamma   90.00
#
_symmetry.space_group_name_H-M   'P 1'
#
loop_
_entity.id
_entity.type
_entity.pdbx_description
1 polymer ?
#
loop_
_entity_poly.entity_id
_entity_poly.type
_entity_poly.pdbx_seq_one_letter_code
_entity_poly.pdbx_strand_id
1 'polypeptide(L)'
;MSKPKFELDINIPRTFKLLQTDPATGQSSYGAWWLYNVISGGTEYSFFAPEKVVDHFKQNHVGQQDEITITKKITKSGKANIVDYEISILKPETKQQAPHSENPYNDNETMSTDYPVMLQAMSDAVKLREELGVDIDINKLGVTLFLRRVRA
;
A
#
# COMPACT_ATOMS: atom_id res chain seq x y z
N MET A 1 17.04 26.88 -12.91
CA MET A 1 17.45 25.71 -13.71
C MET A 1 16.29 24.73 -13.75
N SER A 2 16.02 24.09 -14.89
CA SER A 2 14.97 23.06 -15.00
C SER A 2 15.35 21.82 -14.18
N LYS A 3 14.40 21.28 -13.41
CA LYS A 3 14.62 20.01 -12.69
C LYS A 3 14.83 18.88 -13.69
N PRO A 4 15.77 17.94 -13.45
CA PRO A 4 15.93 16.78 -14.31
C PRO A 4 14.66 15.91 -14.30
N LYS A 5 14.40 15.20 -15.40
CA LYS A 5 13.27 14.27 -15.49
C LYS A 5 13.57 12.97 -14.72
N PHE A 6 12.60 12.48 -13.97
CA PHE A 6 12.64 11.16 -13.35
C PHE A 6 12.19 10.11 -14.36
N GLU A 7 13.11 9.23 -14.77
CA GLU A 7 12.84 8.16 -15.73
C GLU A 7 12.75 6.81 -15.04
N LEU A 8 11.85 5.95 -15.54
CA LEU A 8 11.67 4.58 -15.09
C LEU A 8 12.22 3.61 -16.14
N ASP A 9 13.40 3.08 -15.86
CA ASP A 9 14.04 2.05 -16.68
C ASP A 9 13.32 0.70 -16.53
N ILE A 10 13.26 -0.10 -17.60
CA ILE A 10 12.52 -1.36 -17.61
C ILE A 10 13.19 -2.36 -16.66
N ASN A 11 12.39 -2.96 -15.77
CA ASN A 11 12.80 -3.93 -14.76
C ASN A 11 13.82 -3.42 -13.74
N ILE A 12 14.04 -2.10 -13.66
CA ILE A 12 14.90 -1.49 -12.64
C ILE A 12 14.01 -0.76 -11.62
N PRO A 13 13.98 -1.21 -10.36
CA PRO A 13 13.24 -0.51 -9.31
C PRO A 13 13.88 0.86 -9.05
N ARG A 14 13.04 1.87 -8.85
CA ARG A 14 13.49 3.18 -8.36
C ARG A 14 12.64 3.65 -7.19
N THR A 15 13.32 4.12 -6.17
CA THR A 15 12.73 4.60 -4.92
C THR A 15 12.78 6.12 -4.83
N PHE A 16 11.69 6.74 -4.41
CA PHE A 16 11.57 8.19 -4.28
C PHE A 16 10.46 8.57 -3.29
N LYS A 17 10.39 9.85 -2.92
CA LYS A 17 9.28 10.43 -2.15
C LYS A 17 8.62 11.55 -2.95
N LEU A 18 7.32 11.74 -2.75
CA LEU A 18 6.61 12.87 -3.34
C LEU A 18 6.91 14.16 -2.57
N LEU A 19 7.06 15.26 -3.30
CA LEU A 19 7.16 16.61 -2.72
C LEU A 19 5.81 17.34 -2.70
N GLN A 20 4.78 16.74 -3.29
CA GLN A 20 3.42 17.26 -3.38
C GLN A 20 2.43 16.09 -3.44
N THR A 21 1.25 16.27 -2.84
CA THR A 21 0.22 15.22 -2.79
C THR A 21 -0.48 15.07 -4.14
N ASP A 22 -0.89 16.20 -4.72
CA ASP A 22 -1.56 16.23 -6.01
C ASP A 22 -0.59 16.59 -7.14
N PRO A 23 -0.70 15.95 -8.31
CA PRO A 23 0.11 16.29 -9.46
C PRO A 23 -0.40 17.58 -10.12
N ALA A 24 0.50 18.30 -10.79
CA ALA A 24 0.07 19.24 -11.81
C ALA A 24 -0.47 18.45 -13.02
N THR A 25 -1.55 18.93 -13.63
CA THR A 25 -2.22 18.22 -14.73
C THR A 25 -2.38 19.09 -15.96
N GLY A 26 -2.46 18.47 -17.13
CA GLY A 26 -2.87 19.14 -18.36
C GLY A 26 -3.09 18.17 -19.51
N GLN A 27 -3.26 18.71 -20.71
CA GLN A 27 -3.44 17.94 -21.94
C GLN A 27 -2.32 18.24 -22.95
N SER A 28 -2.04 17.25 -23.79
CA SER A 28 -1.14 17.33 -24.94
C SER A 28 -1.76 16.57 -26.12
N SER A 29 -1.11 16.62 -27.29
CA SER A 29 -1.49 15.80 -28.45
C SER A 29 -1.44 14.29 -28.18
N TYR A 30 -0.72 13.86 -27.14
CA TYR A 30 -0.58 12.46 -26.74
C TYR A 30 -1.53 12.07 -25.60
N GLY A 31 -2.39 12.99 -25.15
CA GLY A 31 -3.34 12.78 -24.07
C GLY A 31 -3.05 13.61 -22.82
N ALA A 32 -3.77 13.27 -21.74
CA ALA A 32 -3.60 13.89 -20.43
C ALA A 32 -2.24 13.52 -19.81
N TRP A 33 -1.69 14.44 -19.03
CA TRP A 33 -0.44 14.24 -18.30
C TRP A 33 -0.58 14.65 -16.85
N TRP A 34 0.19 13.98 -15.99
CA TRP A 34 0.28 14.23 -14.55
C TRP A 34 1.75 14.36 -14.16
N LEU A 35 2.09 15.49 -13.54
CA LEU A 35 3.46 15.85 -13.18
C LEU A 35 3.60 15.94 -11.66
N TYR A 36 4.44 15.07 -11.11
CA TYR A 36 4.88 15.14 -9.72
C TYR A 36 6.28 15.75 -9.61
N ASN A 37 6.50 16.50 -8.55
CA ASN A 37 7.83 16.77 -8.03
C ASN A 37 8.21 15.65 -7.06
N VAL A 38 9.35 15.02 -7.27
CA VAL A 38 9.82 13.88 -6.45
C VAL A 38 11.25 14.09 -6.00
N ILE A 39 11.63 13.47 -4.88
CA ILE A 39 13.01 13.45 -4.41
C ILE A 39 13.53 12.02 -4.33
N SER A 40 14.71 11.80 -4.89
CA SER A 40 15.41 10.51 -4.91
C SER A 40 16.89 10.74 -4.66
N GLY A 41 17.47 10.07 -3.65
CA GLY A 41 18.88 10.23 -3.30
C GLY A 41 19.30 11.68 -3.02
N GLY A 42 18.40 12.48 -2.43
CA GLY A 42 18.65 13.90 -2.12
C GLY A 42 18.53 14.87 -3.31
N THR A 43 18.22 14.38 -4.52
CA THR A 43 18.04 15.21 -5.72
C THR A 43 16.56 15.31 -6.10
N GLU A 44 16.09 16.51 -6.44
CA GLU A 44 14.73 16.73 -6.93
C GLU A 44 14.60 16.46 -8.43
N TYR A 45 13.50 15.83 -8.82
CA TYR A 45 13.17 15.49 -10.20
C TYR A 45 11.72 15.85 -10.55
N SER A 46 11.47 16.01 -11.84
CA SER A 46 10.14 16.09 -12.45
C SER A 46 9.72 14.71 -12.94
N PHE A 47 8.67 14.13 -12.35
CA PHE A 47 8.15 12.81 -12.69
C PHE A 47 6.82 12.92 -13.44
N PHE A 48 6.83 12.58 -14.73
CA PHE A 48 5.60 12.43 -15.52
C PHE A 48 5.00 11.05 -15.26
N ALA A 49 4.05 10.99 -14.35
CA ALA A 49 3.45 9.75 -13.90
C ALA A 49 2.44 9.22 -14.95
N PRO A 50 2.54 7.93 -15.33
CA PRO A 50 1.49 7.25 -16.07
C PRO A 50 0.17 7.25 -15.28
N GLU A 51 -0.97 7.28 -15.98
CA GLU A 51 -2.31 7.26 -15.38
C GLU A 51 -2.48 6.16 -14.32
N LYS A 52 -2.08 4.92 -14.63
CA LYS A 52 -2.11 3.78 -13.69
C LYS A 52 -1.39 4.08 -12.36
N VAL A 53 -0.26 4.80 -12.40
CA VAL A 53 0.51 5.17 -11.21
C VAL A 53 -0.24 6.24 -10.42
N VAL A 54 -0.82 7.22 -11.09
CA VAL A 54 -1.62 8.29 -10.48
C VAL A 54 -2.83 7.71 -9.76
N ASP A 55 -3.56 6.81 -10.40
CA ASP A 55 -4.73 6.15 -9.81
C ASP A 55 -4.34 5.35 -8.58
N HIS A 56 -3.23 4.61 -8.66
CA HIS A 56 -2.71 3.86 -7.52
C HIS A 56 -2.33 4.78 -6.35
N PHE A 57 -1.71 5.94 -6.62
CA PHE A 57 -1.38 6.91 -5.57
C PHE A 57 -2.64 7.48 -4.89
N LYS A 58 -3.67 7.81 -5.68
CA LYS A 58 -4.94 8.31 -5.15
C LYS A 58 -5.67 7.26 -4.31
N GLN A 59 -5.76 6.03 -4.82
CA GLN A 59 -6.42 4.90 -4.14
C GLN A 59 -5.75 4.56 -2.80
N ASN A 60 -4.43 4.70 -2.71
CA ASN A 60 -3.67 4.38 -1.50
C ASN A 60 -3.41 5.61 -0.61
N HIS A 61 -3.96 6.78 -0.95
CA HIS A 61 -3.75 8.04 -0.25
C HIS A 61 -2.26 8.34 0.01
N VAL A 62 -1.45 8.21 -1.04
CA VAL A 62 0.00 8.39 -0.95
C VAL A 62 0.34 9.85 -0.67
N GLY A 63 1.11 10.07 0.39
CA GLY A 63 1.52 11.38 0.86
C GLY A 63 3.01 11.67 0.67
N GLN A 64 3.43 12.87 1.09
CA GLN A 64 4.82 13.32 0.97
C GLN A 64 5.80 12.58 1.89
N GLN A 65 5.29 11.94 2.95
CA GLN A 65 6.11 11.20 3.91
C GLN A 65 6.34 9.74 3.49
N ASP A 66 5.56 9.25 2.54
CA ASP A 66 5.63 7.87 2.08
C ASP A 66 6.85 7.66 1.18
N GLU A 67 7.51 6.53 1.38
CA GLU A 67 8.57 6.07 0.48
C GLU A 67 7.99 5.13 -0.56
N ILE A 68 8.20 5.46 -1.83
CA ILE A 68 7.56 4.78 -2.95
C ILE A 68 8.65 4.12 -3.77
N THR A 69 8.50 2.84 -4.08
CA THR A 69 9.33 2.14 -5.05
C THR A 69 8.50 1.69 -6.24
N ILE A 70 8.89 2.12 -7.45
CA ILE A 70 8.21 1.74 -8.70
C ILE A 70 9.17 0.94 -9.57
N THR A 71 8.66 -0.17 -10.11
CA THR A 71 9.32 -0.93 -11.17
C THR A 71 8.44 -0.96 -12.41
N LYS A 72 8.97 -0.46 -13.54
CA LYS A 72 8.30 -0.58 -14.84
C LYS A 72 8.51 -1.99 -15.39
N LYS A 73 7.43 -2.75 -15.58
CA LYS A 73 7.45 -4.10 -16.15
C LYS A 73 6.95 -4.07 -17.59
N ILE A 74 7.46 -4.99 -18.41
CA ILE A 74 6.91 -5.28 -19.73
C ILE A 74 6.60 -6.76 -19.78
N THR A 75 5.34 -7.08 -20.01
CA THR A 75 4.86 -8.45 -20.24
C THR A 75 4.41 -8.60 -21.68
N LYS A 76 4.55 -9.81 -22.24
CA LYS A 76 4.03 -10.13 -23.56
C LYS A 76 2.66 -10.77 -23.41
N SER A 77 1.65 -10.18 -24.04
CA SER A 77 0.34 -10.81 -24.23
C SER A 77 0.17 -11.11 -25.70
N GLY A 78 0.39 -12.37 -26.08
CA GLY A 78 0.47 -12.79 -27.47
C GLY A 78 1.59 -12.07 -28.23
N LYS A 79 1.23 -11.24 -29.23
CA LYS A 79 2.17 -10.44 -30.04
C LYS A 79 2.39 -9.02 -29.52
N ALA A 80 1.60 -8.56 -28.56
CA ALA A 80 1.66 -7.20 -28.03
C ALA A 80 2.47 -7.13 -26.72
N ASN A 81 3.24 -6.06 -26.57
CA ASN A 81 3.91 -5.73 -25.31
C ASN A 81 2.94 -4.90 -24.45
N ILE A 82 2.66 -5.35 -23.23
CA ILE A 82 1.88 -4.63 -22.24
C ILE A 82 2.86 -4.02 -21.24
N VAL A 83 2.74 -2.71 -21.02
CA VAL A 83 3.48 -2.01 -19.96
C VAL A 83 2.66 -2.03 -18.69
N ASP A 84 3.31 -2.45 -17.61
CA ASP A 84 2.71 -2.44 -16.28
C ASP A 84 3.67 -1.89 -15.22
N TYR A 85 3.15 -1.62 -14.04
CA TYR A 85 3.90 -1.00 -12.95
C TYR A 85 3.68 -1.75 -11.66
N GLU A 86 4.77 -2.25 -11.08
CA GLU A 86 4.79 -2.79 -9.73
C GLU A 86 5.14 -1.65 -8.78
N ILE A 87 4.23 -1.34 -7.85
CA ILE A 87 4.34 -0.18 -6.95
C ILE A 87 4.30 -0.70 -5.51
N SER A 88 5.29 -0.30 -4.71
CA SER A 88 5.35 -0.58 -3.27
C SER A 88 5.42 0.75 -2.52
N ILE A 89 4.61 0.88 -1.46
CA ILE A 89 4.48 2.09 -0.65
C ILE A 89 4.83 1.73 0.79
N LEU A 90 5.88 2.34 1.33
CA LEU A 90 6.21 2.30 2.76
C LEU A 90 5.64 3.56 3.42
N LYS A 91 4.59 3.38 4.22
CA LYS A 91 4.03 4.45 5.06
C LYS A 91 4.80 4.52 6.38
N PRO A 92 5.34 5.69 6.79
CA PRO A 92 5.88 5.84 8.12
C PRO A 92 4.74 5.70 9.15
N GLU A 93 4.99 4.99 10.25
CA GLU A 93 4.01 4.80 11.33
C GLU A 93 3.68 6.13 12.02
N THR A 94 2.62 6.81 11.58
CA THR A 94 2.13 8.03 12.23
C THR A 94 1.16 7.65 13.35
N LYS A 95 1.65 7.65 14.61
CA LYS A 95 0.79 7.65 15.80
C LYS A 95 0.02 8.97 15.88
N GLN A 96 -1.18 9.07 15.33
CA GLN A 96 -2.05 10.25 15.53
C GLN A 96 -3.52 9.86 15.76
N GLN A 97 -3.97 10.20 16.97
CA GLN A 97 -5.36 10.26 17.43
C GLN A 97 -6.11 11.39 16.71
N ALA A 98 -7.34 11.16 16.24
CA ALA A 98 -8.41 12.17 16.09
C ALA A 98 -9.79 11.47 15.81
N PRO A 99 -10.95 12.17 15.73
CA PRO A 99 -12.10 11.96 16.61
C PRO A 99 -13.35 11.38 15.92
N HIS A 100 -14.32 10.98 16.76
CA HIS A 100 -15.65 10.44 16.45
C HIS A 100 -16.41 11.06 15.27
N SER A 101 -17.04 10.21 14.46
CA SER A 101 -18.34 10.44 13.83
C SER A 101 -19.03 9.11 13.54
N GLU A 102 -20.28 9.00 13.98
CA GLU A 102 -21.12 7.80 14.00
C GLU A 102 -21.74 7.53 12.63
N ASN A 103 -21.45 6.37 12.01
CA ASN A 103 -22.41 5.66 11.16
C ASN A 103 -21.99 4.18 10.99
N PRO A 104 -22.92 3.20 11.04
CA PRO A 104 -22.60 1.79 11.12
C PRO A 104 -22.48 1.16 9.73
N TYR A 105 -21.45 0.34 9.52
CA TYR A 105 -20.99 -0.29 8.26
C TYR A 105 -19.92 0.49 7.48
N ASN A 106 -18.66 0.32 7.90
CA ASN A 106 -17.52 0.37 6.99
C ASN A 106 -16.46 -0.66 7.44
N ASP A 107 -16.22 -1.65 6.59
CA ASP A 107 -15.49 -2.90 6.89
C ASP A 107 -13.98 -2.79 6.60
N ASN A 108 -13.35 -1.65 6.95
CA ASN A 108 -11.94 -1.37 6.61
C ASN A 108 -11.11 -0.72 7.73
N GLU A 109 -11.56 -0.80 8.99
CA GLU A 109 -10.75 -0.34 10.15
C GLU A 109 -10.49 -1.43 11.20
N THR A 110 -11.23 -2.55 11.18
CA THR A 110 -11.06 -3.63 12.17
C THR A 110 -9.78 -4.44 11.99
N MET A 111 -9.18 -4.45 10.79
CA MET A 111 -7.93 -5.18 10.60
C MET A 111 -6.75 -4.60 11.39
N SER A 112 -6.75 -3.31 11.76
CA SER A 112 -5.63 -2.75 12.52
C SER A 112 -5.75 -2.95 14.03
N THR A 113 -6.96 -2.94 14.58
CA THR A 113 -7.22 -3.10 16.03
C THR A 113 -7.37 -4.56 16.44
N ASP A 114 -7.94 -5.40 15.59
CA ASP A 114 -8.21 -6.79 15.93
C ASP A 114 -7.05 -7.73 15.59
N TYR A 115 -6.09 -7.29 14.75
CA TYR A 115 -4.90 -8.08 14.42
C TYR A 115 -4.10 -8.56 15.64
N PRO A 116 -3.76 -7.72 16.65
CA PRO A 116 -3.09 -8.21 17.85
C PRO A 116 -3.95 -9.22 18.63
N VAL A 117 -5.28 -9.05 18.65
CA VAL A 117 -6.21 -9.97 19.31
C VAL A 117 -6.29 -11.31 18.57
N MET A 118 -6.30 -11.27 17.23
CA MET A 118 -6.26 -12.44 16.36
C MET A 118 -4.94 -13.19 16.49
N LEU A 119 -3.81 -12.48 16.50
CA LEU A 119 -2.48 -13.07 16.68
C LEU A 119 -2.38 -13.77 18.04
N GLN A 120 -2.89 -13.13 19.10
CA GLN A 120 -2.93 -13.74 20.42
C GLN A 120 -3.86 -14.96 20.46
N ALA A 121 -5.03 -14.90 19.81
CA ALA A 121 -5.97 -16.03 19.74
C ALA A 121 -5.38 -17.24 19.01
N MET A 122 -4.64 -17.01 17.91
CA MET A 122 -3.95 -18.07 17.18
C MET A 122 -2.78 -18.66 17.98
N SER A 123 -2.01 -17.83 18.68
CA SER A 123 -0.93 -18.29 19.57
C SER A 123 -1.47 -19.19 20.70
N ASP A 124 -2.58 -18.78 21.32
CA ASP A 124 -3.21 -19.56 22.40
C ASP A 124 -3.82 -20.87 21.86
N ALA A 125 -4.35 -20.87 20.64
CA ALA A 125 -4.87 -22.08 19.99
C ALA A 125 -3.75 -23.12 19.75
N VAL A 126 -2.56 -22.68 19.35
CA VAL A 126 -1.39 -23.57 19.18
C VAL A 126 -0.97 -24.18 20.51
N LYS A 127 -0.88 -23.36 21.58
CA LYS A 127 -0.54 -23.85 22.92
C LYS A 127 -1.55 -24.85 23.46
N LEU A 128 -2.85 -24.57 23.31
CA LEU A 128 -3.90 -25.48 23.76
C LEU A 128 -3.85 -26.82 23.03
N ARG A 129 -3.57 -26.83 21.72
CA ARG A 129 -3.37 -28.09 20.98
C ARG A 129 -2.19 -28.88 21.55
N GLU A 130 -1.08 -28.20 21.86
CA GLU A 130 0.11 -28.84 22.43
C GLU A 130 -0.12 -29.40 23.84
N GLU A 131 -0.89 -28.69 24.67
CA GLU A 131 -1.24 -29.12 26.02
C GLU A 131 -2.25 -30.27 26.05
N LEU A 132 -3.23 -30.26 25.13
CA LEU A 132 -4.27 -31.29 25.07
C LEU A 132 -3.78 -32.60 24.43
N GLY A 133 -2.71 -32.55 23.63
CA GLY A 133 -2.12 -33.73 23.00
C GLY A 133 -3.04 -34.45 21.99
N VAL A 134 -4.13 -33.81 21.57
CA VAL A 134 -5.10 -34.32 20.61
C VAL A 134 -5.01 -33.50 19.32
N ASP A 135 -5.17 -34.17 18.17
CA ASP A 135 -5.24 -33.50 16.89
C ASP A 135 -6.53 -32.66 16.78
N ILE A 136 -6.39 -31.38 17.08
CA ILE A 136 -7.48 -30.40 17.10
C ILE A 136 -7.20 -29.37 16.00
N ASP A 137 -8.26 -29.02 15.26
CA ASP A 137 -8.22 -27.99 14.24
C ASP A 137 -7.93 -26.61 14.86
N ILE A 138 -6.68 -26.17 14.71
CA ILE A 138 -6.16 -24.90 15.25
C ILE A 138 -6.92 -23.71 14.68
N ASN A 139 -7.35 -23.78 13.42
CA ASN A 139 -8.05 -22.67 12.78
C ASN A 139 -9.43 -22.48 13.42
N LYS A 140 -10.16 -23.58 13.65
CA LYS A 140 -11.45 -23.52 14.36
C LYS A 140 -11.29 -23.04 15.79
N LEU A 141 -10.24 -23.51 16.48
CA LEU A 141 -9.97 -23.12 17.85
C LEU A 141 -9.60 -21.63 17.95
N GLY A 142 -8.70 -21.16 17.09
CA GLY A 142 -8.24 -19.78 17.01
C GLY A 142 -9.36 -18.79 16.66
N VAL A 143 -10.20 -19.12 15.67
CA VAL A 143 -11.37 -18.30 15.31
C VAL A 143 -12.38 -18.26 16.46
N THR A 144 -12.60 -19.37 17.16
CA THR A 144 -13.52 -19.42 18.32
C THR A 144 -13.01 -18.52 19.47
N LEU A 145 -11.72 -18.58 19.78
CA LEU A 145 -11.09 -17.72 20.79
C LEU A 145 -11.13 -16.25 20.41
N PHE A 146 -10.87 -15.94 19.13
CA PHE A 146 -10.94 -14.59 18.60
C PHE A 146 -12.35 -14.00 18.72
N LEU A 147 -13.38 -14.71 18.23
CA LEU A 147 -14.77 -14.27 18.30
C LEU A 147 -15.25 -14.09 19.74
N ARG A 148 -14.80 -14.92 20.69
CA ARG A 148 -15.09 -14.74 22.12
C ARG A 148 -14.49 -13.44 22.66
N ARG A 149 -13.27 -13.09 22.26
CA ARG A 149 -12.55 -11.91 22.75
C ARG A 149 -13.08 -10.60 22.19
N VAL A 150 -13.50 -10.61 20.92
CA VAL A 150 -14.07 -9.43 20.25
C VAL A 150 -15.53 -9.17 20.66
N ARG A 151 -16.24 -10.18 21.20
CA ARG A 151 -17.64 -10.07 21.66
C ARG A 151 -17.80 -9.99 23.19
N ALA A 152 -16.71 -9.82 23.95
CA ALA A 152 -16.71 -9.79 25.41
C ALA A 152 -16.89 -8.37 25.97
#